data_AF-A0A963LIT8-F1
#
_entry.id   AF-A0A963LIT8-F1
#
_cell.length_a   1.000
_cell.length_b   1.000
_cell.length_c   1.000
_cell.angle_alpha   90.00
_cell.angle_beta   90.00
_cell.angle_gamma   90.00
#
_symmetry.space_group_name_H-M   'P 1'
#
loop_
_entity.id
_entity.type
_entity.pdbx_description
1 polymer ?
#
loop_
_entity_poly.entity_id
_entity_poly.type
_entity_poly.pdbx_seq_one_letter_code
_entity_poly.pdbx_strand_id
1 'polypeptide(L)'
;MLAMTETSIQLHARHPRQQLKGRQPDAQALAEVRALIGAAPPDGHARDLLIEHLHRLNDHFHGLFERHLVALAAEMRLGMAEVFEVASFYHHFEILRDDAVAPRLTVRVCQSLSCQLAGGEALLEHLERLPALRGSGVQVLPAPCIGRCEQAPAALVGQHALGQATAERVVSASNEALAGTQRAQAAPEVIAYQAYLAAGGYALPRALALGERDAEGVIGALEHAGLRGLGGAGFPAGRKWRIVRGFDGPRFLAVNIDEGEPGTFKDRHYLERDPHRFLEGALVAAQVVGIDTVYIYLRDEYPECRAILTQAIADLMAEPPPGVPLPVIHLRRGAGAYICGEESAMIESIEGRRGEPRLRPPYIAEQGLFGRPTLEQNFETLYWVRDILERGPEWFAGQGRHGRQGLRSFSVSGRVREPGVKLAPAGITLRELVDEHCGGMAEGHTLYAYLPGGASGGILPARLADLPLDFDTLQPHGCFIGSAAVIVLSQADRARDAALNMMRFFADESCGQCTPCRVGTAKAAQLMEAGQWDHASLEDLATVMQDASICGLGQAAPNPIRCVQQYFPEEVGGQP
;
A
#
# COMPACT_ATOMS: atom_id res chain seq x y z
N MET A 1 52.74 -4.44 -47.96
CA MET A 1 52.98 -5.70 -47.22
C MET A 1 53.06 -5.36 -45.74
N LEU A 2 51.93 -5.41 -45.05
CA LEU A 2 51.82 -5.34 -43.59
C LEU A 2 50.45 -5.95 -43.27
N ALA A 3 50.49 -7.21 -42.82
CA ALA A 3 49.32 -8.00 -42.47
C ALA A 3 48.76 -7.51 -41.14
N MET A 4 47.46 -7.23 -41.10
CA MET A 4 46.73 -7.03 -39.86
C MET A 4 46.43 -8.40 -39.26
N THR A 5 47.03 -8.71 -38.12
CA THR A 5 46.71 -9.88 -37.30
C THR A 5 45.46 -9.60 -36.47
N GLU A 6 44.35 -10.28 -36.79
CA GLU A 6 43.18 -10.40 -35.94
C GLU A 6 43.58 -11.10 -34.62
N THR A 7 43.36 -10.43 -33.49
CA THR A 7 43.46 -11.06 -32.17
C THR A 7 42.04 -11.35 -31.69
N SER A 8 41.63 -12.61 -31.78
CA SER A 8 40.35 -13.08 -31.27
C SER A 8 40.37 -13.07 -29.73
N ILE A 9 39.51 -12.27 -29.12
CA ILE A 9 39.27 -12.32 -27.67
C ILE A 9 38.34 -13.51 -27.42
N GLN A 10 38.90 -14.63 -26.94
CA GLN A 10 38.12 -15.75 -26.42
C GLN A 10 37.43 -15.32 -25.12
N LEU A 11 36.11 -15.10 -25.18
CA LEU A 11 35.26 -15.00 -24.00
C LEU A 11 35.23 -16.38 -23.31
N HIS A 12 36.06 -16.58 -22.30
CA HIS A 12 35.95 -17.74 -21.43
C HIS A 12 34.60 -17.70 -20.70
N ALA A 13 33.75 -18.69 -20.98
CA ALA A 13 32.55 -18.96 -20.20
C ALA A 13 32.94 -19.10 -18.71
N ARG A 14 32.41 -18.23 -17.85
CA ARG A 14 32.61 -18.32 -16.41
C ARG A 14 31.94 -19.59 -15.90
N HIS A 15 32.74 -20.56 -15.44
CA HIS A 15 32.24 -21.67 -14.64
C HIS A 15 31.50 -21.14 -13.40
N PRO A 16 30.35 -21.73 -13.02
CA PRO A 16 29.69 -21.38 -11.75
C PRO A 16 30.66 -21.65 -10.60
N ARG A 17 30.91 -20.62 -9.78
CA ARG A 17 31.85 -20.70 -8.64
C ARG A 17 31.28 -21.67 -7.60
N GLN A 18 32.04 -22.70 -7.24
CA GLN A 18 31.67 -23.71 -6.23
C GLN A 18 31.64 -23.17 -4.78
N GLN A 19 32.26 -22.02 -4.49
CA GLN A 19 32.23 -21.38 -3.18
C GLN A 19 31.91 -19.89 -3.31
N LEU A 20 30.88 -19.45 -2.61
CA LEU A 20 30.55 -18.04 -2.43
C LEU A 20 31.62 -17.40 -1.53
N LYS A 21 32.13 -16.21 -1.90
CA LYS A 21 32.99 -15.43 -1.00
C LYS A 21 32.14 -14.89 0.16
N GLY A 22 32.48 -15.20 1.41
CA GLY A 22 31.76 -14.71 2.59
C GLY A 22 31.62 -15.76 3.70
N ARG A 23 30.85 -15.42 4.74
CA ARG A 23 30.45 -16.35 5.82
C ARG A 23 29.75 -17.55 5.18
N GLN A 24 30.23 -18.76 5.47
CA GLN A 24 29.61 -19.97 4.95
C GLN A 24 28.37 -20.30 5.78
N PRO A 25 27.31 -20.84 5.16
CA PRO A 25 26.14 -21.28 5.90
C PRO A 25 26.51 -22.48 6.77
N ASP A 26 26.11 -22.45 8.04
CA ASP A 26 26.26 -23.61 8.92
C ASP A 26 25.19 -24.66 8.58
N ALA A 27 25.53 -25.95 8.82
CA ALA A 27 24.66 -27.05 8.44
C ALA A 27 23.31 -27.06 9.17
N GLN A 28 23.27 -26.50 10.39
CA GLN A 28 22.05 -26.41 11.18
C GLN A 28 21.11 -25.34 10.60
N ALA A 29 21.60 -24.13 10.34
CA ALA A 29 20.81 -23.06 9.74
C ALA A 29 20.28 -23.45 8.36
N LEU A 30 21.04 -24.20 7.55
CA LEU A 30 20.55 -24.76 6.28
C LEU A 30 19.39 -25.72 6.48
N ALA A 31 19.48 -26.63 7.45
CA ALA A 31 18.41 -27.57 7.75
C ALA A 31 17.15 -26.84 8.25
N GLU A 32 17.32 -25.84 9.10
CA GLU A 32 16.23 -24.99 9.61
C GLU A 32 15.54 -24.20 8.49
N VAL A 33 16.31 -23.54 7.60
CA VAL A 33 15.76 -22.83 6.43
C VAL A 33 15.00 -23.80 5.53
N ARG A 34 15.60 -24.95 5.17
CA ARG A 34 14.96 -25.96 4.32
C ARG A 34 13.69 -26.55 4.92
N ALA A 35 13.62 -26.66 6.25
CA ALA A 35 12.41 -27.13 6.92
C ALA A 35 11.22 -26.16 6.70
N LEU A 36 11.47 -24.87 6.49
CA LEU A 36 10.45 -23.84 6.30
C LEU A 36 10.15 -23.55 4.83
N ILE A 37 11.17 -23.56 3.96
CA ILE A 37 11.01 -23.17 2.54
C ILE A 37 11.08 -24.35 1.57
N GLY A 38 11.40 -25.55 2.06
CA GLY A 38 11.65 -26.72 1.24
C GLY A 38 13.10 -26.81 0.75
N ALA A 39 13.47 -27.98 0.22
CA ALA A 39 14.78 -28.18 -0.38
C ALA A 39 14.92 -27.37 -1.67
N ALA A 40 16.07 -26.73 -1.87
CA ALA A 40 16.35 -25.97 -3.09
C ALA A 40 16.23 -26.83 -4.37
N PRO A 41 15.53 -26.32 -5.41
CA PRO A 41 15.63 -26.86 -6.76
C PRO A 41 17.07 -26.85 -7.31
N PRO A 42 17.35 -27.54 -8.44
CA PRO A 42 18.67 -27.57 -9.07
C PRO A 42 19.24 -26.20 -9.43
N ASP A 43 18.40 -25.18 -9.58
CA ASP A 43 18.79 -23.79 -9.89
C ASP A 43 18.70 -22.83 -8.70
N GLY A 44 18.38 -23.34 -7.50
CA GLY A 44 18.00 -22.54 -6.34
C GLY A 44 16.52 -22.19 -6.35
N HIS A 45 16.03 -21.62 -5.24
CA HIS A 45 14.67 -21.07 -5.19
C HIS A 45 14.57 -19.81 -6.07
N ALA A 46 13.38 -19.57 -6.63
CA ALA A 46 13.15 -18.43 -7.52
C ALA A 46 13.36 -17.09 -6.78
N ARG A 47 14.02 -16.13 -7.42
CA ARG A 47 14.39 -14.85 -6.80
C ARG A 47 13.18 -14.09 -6.24
N ASP A 48 12.07 -14.09 -6.97
CA ASP A 48 10.82 -13.42 -6.61
C ASP A 48 10.17 -13.99 -5.33
N LEU A 49 10.62 -15.14 -4.84
CA LEU A 49 10.18 -15.70 -3.55
C LEU A 49 11.03 -15.21 -2.36
N LEU A 50 12.03 -14.35 -2.56
CA LEU A 50 12.93 -13.92 -1.49
C LEU A 50 12.15 -13.32 -0.31
N ILE A 51 11.25 -12.36 -0.57
CA ILE A 51 10.45 -11.73 0.48
C ILE A 51 9.51 -12.72 1.16
N GLU A 52 8.91 -13.65 0.41
CA GLU A 52 8.08 -14.73 0.97
C GLU A 52 8.88 -15.65 1.90
N HIS A 53 10.13 -15.97 1.54
CA HIS A 53 11.03 -16.75 2.38
C HIS A 53 11.48 -15.98 3.62
N LEU A 54 11.76 -14.67 3.48
CA LEU A 54 12.03 -13.79 4.62
C LEU A 54 10.84 -13.76 5.59
N HIS A 55 9.61 -13.66 5.11
CA HIS A 55 8.42 -13.77 5.96
C HIS A 55 8.36 -15.10 6.72
N ARG A 56 8.60 -16.23 6.05
CA ARG A 56 8.58 -17.55 6.72
C ARG A 56 9.61 -17.64 7.85
N LEU A 57 10.81 -17.09 7.64
CA LEU A 57 11.84 -17.05 8.67
C LEU A 57 11.47 -16.09 9.80
N ASN A 58 11.07 -14.86 9.46
CA ASN A 58 10.71 -13.82 10.42
C ASN A 58 9.53 -14.24 11.31
N ASP A 59 8.49 -14.83 10.72
CA ASP A 59 7.31 -15.29 11.48
C ASP A 59 7.64 -16.47 12.39
N HIS A 60 8.51 -17.39 11.93
CA HIS A 60 8.86 -18.60 12.69
C HIS A 60 9.84 -18.30 13.83
N PHE A 61 10.85 -17.46 13.58
CA PHE A 61 11.91 -17.15 14.53
C PHE A 61 11.70 -15.83 15.28
N HIS A 62 10.61 -15.12 14.99
CA HIS A 62 10.30 -13.78 15.50
C HIS A 62 11.39 -12.74 15.20
N GLY A 63 12.06 -12.92 14.06
CA GLY A 63 13.16 -12.09 13.58
C GLY A 63 14.00 -12.84 12.55
N LEU A 64 14.88 -12.12 11.87
CA LEU A 64 15.77 -12.63 10.84
C LEU A 64 17.20 -12.73 11.39
N PHE A 65 17.58 -13.91 11.86
CA PHE A 65 18.94 -14.12 12.33
C PHE A 65 19.95 -14.13 11.18
N GLU A 66 21.12 -13.53 11.41
CA GLU A 66 22.22 -13.48 10.42
C GLU A 66 22.56 -14.87 9.84
N ARG A 67 22.63 -15.92 10.68
CA ARG A 67 22.87 -17.30 10.20
C ARG A 67 21.82 -17.79 9.21
N HIS A 68 20.55 -17.45 9.44
CA HIS A 68 19.44 -17.85 8.56
C HIS A 68 19.48 -17.09 7.24
N LEU A 69 19.85 -15.81 7.26
CA LEU A 69 20.04 -15.04 6.02
C LEU A 69 21.19 -15.58 5.17
N VAL A 70 22.30 -16.00 5.80
CA VAL A 70 23.42 -16.65 5.09
C VAL A 70 22.98 -17.99 4.49
N ALA A 71 22.23 -18.80 5.23
CA ALA A 71 21.66 -20.05 4.72
C ALA A 71 20.66 -19.82 3.59
N LEU A 72 19.77 -18.84 3.71
CA LEU A 72 18.82 -18.46 2.67
C LEU A 72 19.53 -18.01 1.39
N ALA A 73 20.55 -17.14 1.50
CA ALA A 73 21.35 -16.70 0.37
C ALA A 73 21.97 -17.89 -0.39
N ALA A 74 22.46 -18.90 0.34
CA ALA A 74 22.98 -20.12 -0.25
C ALA A 74 21.91 -20.96 -0.96
N GLU A 75 20.73 -21.17 -0.35
CA GLU A 75 19.60 -21.91 -0.94
C GLU A 75 19.02 -21.22 -2.19
N MET A 76 19.03 -19.89 -2.22
CA MET A 76 18.53 -19.09 -3.34
C MET A 76 19.60 -18.77 -4.40
N ARG A 77 20.87 -19.10 -4.14
CA ARG A 77 22.03 -18.72 -4.97
C ARG A 77 22.16 -17.21 -5.20
N LEU A 78 21.79 -16.42 -4.20
CA LEU A 78 21.90 -14.96 -4.21
C LEU A 78 23.13 -14.51 -3.44
N GLY A 79 23.59 -13.28 -3.71
CA GLY A 79 24.61 -12.66 -2.88
C GLY A 79 24.06 -12.40 -1.47
N MET A 80 24.84 -12.66 -0.42
CA MET A 80 24.42 -12.32 0.95
C MET A 80 24.11 -10.83 1.09
N ALA A 81 24.86 -9.97 0.39
CA ALA A 81 24.57 -8.53 0.33
C ALA A 81 23.18 -8.24 -0.24
N GLU A 82 22.78 -8.92 -1.32
CA GLU A 82 21.46 -8.73 -1.93
C GLU A 82 20.34 -9.17 -1.00
N VAL A 83 20.50 -10.30 -0.30
CA VAL A 83 19.53 -10.77 0.70
C VAL A 83 19.43 -9.79 1.87
N PHE A 84 20.57 -9.31 2.37
CA PHE A 84 20.62 -8.38 3.49
C PHE A 84 20.01 -7.02 3.13
N GLU A 85 20.31 -6.49 1.95
CA GLU A 85 19.76 -5.23 1.43
C GLU A 85 18.24 -5.27 1.27
N VAL A 86 17.69 -6.41 0.84
CA VAL A 86 16.25 -6.62 0.78
C VAL A 86 15.67 -6.71 2.19
N ALA A 87 16.26 -7.54 3.07
CA ALA A 87 15.78 -7.73 4.43
C ALA A 87 15.79 -6.42 5.26
N SER A 88 16.80 -5.56 5.09
CA SER A 88 16.94 -4.33 5.87
C SER A 88 16.10 -3.16 5.34
N PHE A 89 15.53 -3.28 4.14
CA PHE A 89 14.70 -2.24 3.54
C PHE A 89 13.28 -2.20 4.09
N TYR A 90 12.74 -3.34 4.52
CA TYR A 90 11.33 -3.48 4.90
C TYR A 90 11.15 -3.41 6.42
N HIS A 91 10.26 -2.54 6.91
CA HIS A 91 10.12 -2.24 8.35
C HIS A 91 9.67 -3.43 9.21
N HIS A 92 9.03 -4.43 8.61
CA HIS A 92 8.52 -5.59 9.36
C HIS A 92 9.55 -6.70 9.52
N PHE A 93 10.70 -6.57 8.88
CA PHE A 93 11.84 -7.46 9.04
C PHE A 93 12.82 -6.88 10.06
N GLU A 94 13.06 -7.62 11.13
CA GLU A 94 14.06 -7.26 12.13
C GLU A 94 15.28 -8.18 11.98
N ILE A 95 16.41 -7.62 11.56
CA ILE A 95 17.65 -8.40 11.45
C ILE A 95 18.31 -8.50 12.82
N LEU A 96 18.51 -9.73 13.28
CA LEU A 96 19.05 -10.05 14.59
C LEU A 96 20.43 -10.71 14.47
N ARG A 97 21.33 -10.33 15.37
CA ARG A 97 22.59 -11.08 15.56
C ARG A 97 22.28 -12.47 16.10
N ASP A 98 23.19 -13.41 15.86
CA ASP A 98 22.96 -14.80 16.23
C ASP A 98 22.82 -15.06 17.74
N ASP A 99 23.41 -14.19 18.56
CA ASP A 99 23.37 -14.20 20.02
C ASP A 99 22.22 -13.35 20.61
N ALA A 100 21.45 -12.65 19.78
CA ALA A 100 20.31 -11.86 20.22
C ALA A 100 19.13 -12.73 20.64
N VAL A 101 18.29 -12.20 21.53
CA VAL A 101 17.03 -12.82 21.92
C VAL A 101 15.89 -12.09 21.21
N ALA A 102 15.21 -12.79 20.30
CA ALA A 102 14.05 -12.26 19.61
C ALA A 102 12.88 -11.99 20.59
N PRO A 103 12.07 -10.94 20.37
CA PRO A 103 10.85 -10.75 21.14
C PRO A 103 9.90 -11.92 20.88
N ARG A 104 9.14 -12.32 21.91
CA ARG A 104 8.08 -13.34 21.75
C ARG A 104 6.85 -12.79 21.02
N LEU A 105 6.66 -11.48 21.08
CA LEU A 105 5.55 -10.77 20.48
C LEU A 105 5.93 -9.31 20.27
N THR A 106 5.56 -8.75 19.13
CA THR A 106 5.71 -7.32 18.85
C THR A 106 4.33 -6.66 18.80
N VAL A 107 4.17 -5.57 19.54
CA VAL A 107 3.01 -4.68 19.52
C VAL A 107 3.40 -3.41 18.80
N ARG A 108 2.69 -3.08 17.72
CA ARG A 108 2.91 -1.87 16.92
C ARG A 108 1.77 -0.89 17.14
N VAL A 109 2.06 0.31 17.63
CA VAL A 109 1.06 1.36 17.87
C VAL A 109 1.12 2.38 16.73
N CYS A 110 0.00 2.57 16.04
CA CYS A 110 -0.06 3.48 14.91
C CYS A 110 0.11 4.94 15.36
N GLN A 111 1.04 5.66 14.74
CA GLN A 111 1.35 7.07 15.02
C GLN A 111 0.94 8.01 13.87
N SER A 112 0.22 7.51 12.87
CA SER A 112 -0.30 8.37 11.80
C SER A 112 -1.36 9.35 12.32
N LEU A 113 -1.59 10.43 11.57
CA LEU A 113 -2.39 11.57 12.01
C LEU A 113 -3.71 11.20 12.71
N SER A 114 -4.58 10.37 12.12
CA SER A 114 -5.87 10.04 12.77
C SER A 114 -5.69 9.35 14.13
N CYS A 115 -4.66 8.50 14.28
CA CYS A 115 -4.33 7.89 15.57
C CYS A 115 -3.70 8.91 16.54
N GLN A 116 -2.85 9.81 16.05
CA GLN A 116 -2.29 10.90 16.86
C GLN A 116 -3.41 11.79 17.43
N LEU A 117 -4.37 12.21 16.61
CA LEU A 117 -5.54 13.00 17.02
C LEU A 117 -6.40 12.28 18.08
N ALA A 118 -6.38 10.96 18.08
CA ALA A 118 -7.09 10.09 19.01
C ALA A 118 -6.25 9.63 20.21
N GLY A 119 -5.04 10.15 20.41
CA GLY A 119 -4.18 9.85 21.56
C GLY A 119 -3.24 8.66 21.39
N GLY A 120 -2.87 8.30 20.16
CA GLY A 120 -1.97 7.19 19.85
C GLY A 120 -0.56 7.31 20.47
N GLU A 121 -0.03 8.53 20.61
CA GLU A 121 1.26 8.78 21.27
C GLU A 121 1.18 8.48 22.77
N ALA A 122 0.14 8.98 23.44
CA ALA A 122 -0.11 8.70 24.86
C ALA A 122 -0.32 7.19 25.11
N LEU A 123 -1.00 6.49 24.20
CA LEU A 123 -1.15 5.03 24.27
C LEU A 123 0.21 4.33 24.16
N LEU A 124 1.05 4.70 23.19
CA LEU A 124 2.39 4.13 23.03
C LEU A 124 3.23 4.31 24.30
N GLU A 125 3.36 5.55 24.78
CA GLU A 125 4.12 5.85 25.99
C GLU A 125 3.63 5.08 27.22
N HIS A 126 2.31 4.92 27.34
CA HIS A 126 1.72 4.18 28.42
C HIS A 126 2.08 2.69 28.33
N LEU A 127 1.90 2.07 27.16
CA LEU A 127 2.22 0.66 26.91
C LEU A 127 3.71 0.35 27.14
N GLU A 128 4.61 1.24 26.71
CA GLU A 128 6.06 1.09 26.92
C GLU A 128 6.47 1.07 28.40
N ARG A 129 5.70 1.74 29.26
CA ARG A 129 5.94 1.84 30.71
C ARG A 129 5.18 0.79 31.51
N LEU A 130 4.21 0.10 30.92
CA LEU A 130 3.35 -0.85 31.62
C LEU A 130 4.10 -2.09 32.12
N PRO A 131 4.10 -2.40 33.43
CA PRO A 131 4.72 -3.60 33.97
C PRO A 131 4.17 -4.91 33.39
N ALA A 132 2.92 -4.93 32.93
CA ALA A 132 2.30 -6.11 32.33
C ALA A 132 2.95 -6.52 31.00
N LEU A 133 3.55 -5.57 30.26
CA LEU A 133 4.24 -5.83 29.00
C LEU A 133 5.77 -5.80 29.16
N ARG A 134 6.29 -5.02 30.11
CA ARG A 134 7.72 -4.97 30.40
C ARG A 134 8.22 -6.30 30.96
N GLY A 135 9.23 -6.87 30.29
CA GLY A 135 9.89 -8.10 30.75
C GLY A 135 9.11 -9.39 30.47
N SER A 136 7.96 -9.33 29.80
CA SER A 136 7.19 -10.52 29.38
C SER A 136 7.63 -11.07 28.01
N GLY A 137 8.69 -10.50 27.42
CA GLY A 137 9.13 -10.80 26.06
C GLY A 137 8.32 -10.08 24.99
N VAL A 138 7.47 -9.10 25.37
CA VAL A 138 6.74 -8.23 24.44
C VAL A 138 7.58 -7.00 24.13
N GLN A 139 7.71 -6.68 22.86
CA GLN A 139 8.30 -5.43 22.37
C GLN A 139 7.17 -4.50 21.91
N VAL A 140 7.20 -3.24 22.33
CA VAL A 140 6.24 -2.23 21.88
C VAL A 140 6.99 -1.25 21.00
N LEU A 141 6.46 -0.99 19.80
CA LEU A 141 7.07 -0.13 18.78
C LEU A 141 6.04 0.87 18.22
N PRO A 142 6.46 2.07 17.80
CA PRO A 142 5.64 2.90 16.91
C PRO A 142 5.49 2.22 15.54
N ALA A 143 4.44 2.58 14.81
CA ALA A 143 4.26 2.18 13.43
C ALA A 143 3.62 3.29 12.59
N PRO A 144 3.86 3.30 11.27
CA PRO A 144 3.12 4.14 10.32
C PRO A 144 1.63 3.75 10.29
N CYS A 145 0.88 4.31 9.33
CA CYS A 145 -0.54 4.01 9.19
C CYS A 145 -0.78 2.51 8.97
N ILE A 146 -1.59 1.87 9.82
CA ILE A 146 -1.97 0.44 9.67
C ILE A 146 -3.36 0.26 9.00
N GLY A 147 -3.84 1.30 8.30
CA GLY A 147 -5.09 1.24 7.52
C GLY A 147 -6.38 1.14 8.34
N ARG A 148 -6.38 1.64 9.59
CA ARG A 148 -7.54 1.63 10.51
C ARG A 148 -7.87 3.01 11.07
N CYS A 149 -7.72 4.04 10.23
CA CYS A 149 -7.90 5.43 10.64
C CYS A 149 -9.33 5.75 11.11
N GLU A 150 -10.34 5.03 10.64
CA GLU A 150 -11.72 5.14 11.13
C GLU A 150 -11.94 4.50 12.50
N GLN A 151 -10.98 3.70 12.97
CA GLN A 151 -10.98 3.03 14.26
C GLN A 151 -9.87 3.56 15.16
N ALA A 152 -9.40 4.79 14.95
CA ALA A 152 -8.33 5.39 15.73
C ALA A 152 -8.68 5.52 17.24
N PRO A 153 -7.70 5.40 18.16
CA PRO A 153 -6.32 4.97 17.91
C PRO A 153 -6.26 3.46 17.64
N ALA A 154 -5.31 3.02 16.82
CA ALA A 154 -5.19 1.63 16.40
C ALA A 154 -3.81 1.04 16.74
N ALA A 155 -3.77 -0.27 17.00
CA ALA A 155 -2.55 -1.02 17.26
C ALA A 155 -2.60 -2.41 16.61
N LEU A 156 -1.44 -2.99 16.31
CA LEU A 156 -1.28 -4.35 15.81
C LEU A 156 -0.52 -5.18 16.85
N VAL A 157 -1.17 -6.19 17.43
CA VAL A 157 -0.60 -7.12 18.41
C VAL A 157 -0.21 -8.40 17.69
N GLY A 158 1.07 -8.53 17.35
CA GLY A 158 1.53 -9.59 16.44
C GLY A 158 0.91 -9.44 15.06
N GLN A 159 -0.05 -10.30 14.73
CA GLN A 159 -0.83 -10.29 13.48
C GLN A 159 -2.32 -10.04 13.75
N HIS A 160 -2.65 -9.38 14.87
CA HIS A 160 -4.03 -9.08 15.25
C HIS A 160 -4.23 -7.58 15.39
N ALA A 161 -5.08 -7.01 14.54
CA ALA A 161 -5.30 -5.58 14.54
C ALA A 161 -6.41 -5.17 15.53
N LEU A 162 -6.15 -4.12 16.30
CA LEU A 162 -7.06 -3.57 17.30
C LEU A 162 -7.41 -2.14 16.93
N GLY A 163 -8.67 -1.93 16.57
CA GLY A 163 -9.29 -0.60 16.51
C GLY A 163 -9.75 -0.14 17.90
N GLN A 164 -9.78 1.17 18.13
CA GLN A 164 -10.12 1.82 19.41
C GLN A 164 -9.28 1.23 20.55
N ALA A 165 -7.99 1.10 20.29
CA ALA A 165 -7.05 0.42 21.16
C ALA A 165 -6.93 1.17 22.49
N THR A 166 -7.01 0.41 23.58
CA THR A 166 -6.69 0.87 24.93
C THR A 166 -5.58 0.00 25.50
N ALA A 167 -4.94 0.47 26.56
CA ALA A 167 -3.93 -0.27 27.29
C ALA A 167 -4.41 -1.68 27.69
N GLU A 168 -5.62 -1.77 28.22
CA GLU A 168 -6.23 -3.01 28.72
C GLU A 168 -6.47 -3.99 27.58
N ARG A 169 -7.00 -3.50 26.44
CA ARG A 169 -7.28 -4.34 25.27
C ARG A 169 -5.99 -4.88 24.64
N VAL A 170 -4.95 -4.05 24.56
CA VAL A 170 -3.63 -4.46 24.06
C VAL A 170 -3.01 -5.51 24.98
N VAL A 171 -3.07 -5.32 26.30
CA VAL A 171 -2.57 -6.31 27.27
C VAL A 171 -3.33 -7.63 27.16
N SER A 172 -4.67 -7.59 27.08
CA SER A 172 -5.49 -8.80 26.90
C SER A 172 -5.11 -9.55 25.63
N ALA A 173 -5.07 -8.86 24.49
CA ALA A 173 -4.68 -9.46 23.22
C ALA A 173 -3.25 -10.00 23.23
N SER A 174 -2.33 -9.34 23.95
CA SER A 174 -0.95 -9.80 24.09
C SER A 174 -0.88 -11.10 24.89
N ASN A 175 -1.63 -11.19 25.98
CA ASN A 175 -1.72 -12.41 26.79
C ASN A 175 -2.31 -13.57 25.98
N GLU A 176 -3.37 -13.32 25.21
CA GLU A 176 -3.98 -14.33 24.33
C GLU A 176 -3.03 -14.80 23.23
N ALA A 177 -2.28 -13.87 22.60
CA ALA A 177 -1.27 -14.21 21.60
C ALA A 177 -0.14 -15.06 22.19
N LEU A 178 0.40 -14.68 23.36
CA LEU A 178 1.46 -15.42 24.05
C LEU A 178 1.00 -16.80 24.55
N ALA A 179 -0.29 -16.96 24.83
CA ALA A 179 -0.90 -18.23 25.22
C ALA A 179 -1.30 -19.11 24.01
N GLY A 180 -1.24 -18.58 22.79
CA GLY A 180 -1.73 -19.26 21.58
C GLY A 180 -3.26 -19.44 21.56
N THR A 181 -4.00 -18.64 22.35
CA THR A 181 -5.47 -18.69 22.45
C THR A 181 -6.14 -17.54 21.71
N GLN A 182 -5.37 -16.72 21.01
CA GLN A 182 -5.88 -15.59 20.23
C GLN A 182 -6.86 -16.09 19.18
N ARG A 183 -8.09 -15.55 19.23
CA ARG A 183 -9.10 -15.81 18.23
C ARG A 183 -8.95 -14.82 17.09
N ALA A 184 -9.19 -15.27 15.86
CA ALA A 184 -9.38 -14.35 14.76
C ALA A 184 -10.47 -13.34 15.15
N GLN A 185 -10.23 -12.06 14.88
CA GLN A 185 -11.27 -11.05 15.09
C GLN A 185 -12.50 -11.46 14.28
N ALA A 186 -13.70 -11.20 14.81
CA ALA A 186 -14.91 -11.33 14.01
C ALA A 186 -14.79 -10.33 12.85
N ALA A 187 -14.38 -10.82 11.68
CA ALA A 187 -14.43 -10.06 10.46
C ALA A 187 -15.90 -9.67 10.21
N PRO A 188 -16.16 -8.57 9.46
CA PRO A 188 -17.47 -8.36 8.86
C PRO A 188 -17.95 -9.65 8.19
N GLU A 189 -19.26 -9.84 8.06
CA GLU A 189 -19.80 -10.98 7.34
C GLU A 189 -19.26 -10.96 5.89
N VAL A 190 -18.31 -11.86 5.62
CA VAL A 190 -17.66 -11.97 4.31
C VAL A 190 -18.60 -12.74 3.39
N ILE A 191 -18.85 -12.21 2.20
CA ILE A 191 -19.59 -12.93 1.16
C ILE A 191 -18.76 -14.12 0.71
N ALA A 192 -19.18 -15.31 1.13
CA ALA A 192 -18.55 -16.57 0.75
C ALA A 192 -18.69 -16.84 -0.75
N TYR A 193 -17.76 -17.60 -1.33
CA TYR A 193 -17.72 -17.94 -2.74
C TYR A 193 -19.05 -18.45 -3.31
N GLN A 194 -19.67 -19.42 -2.63
CA GLN A 194 -20.95 -20.00 -3.05
C GLN A 194 -22.10 -18.99 -3.03
N ALA A 195 -22.12 -18.09 -2.04
CA ALA A 195 -23.11 -17.02 -1.98
C ALA A 195 -22.90 -16.01 -3.13
N TYR A 196 -21.64 -15.69 -3.45
CA TYR A 196 -21.30 -14.82 -4.58
C TYR A 196 -21.75 -15.43 -5.93
N LEU A 197 -21.48 -16.71 -6.16
CA LEU A 197 -21.96 -17.44 -7.34
C LEU A 197 -23.50 -17.47 -7.42
N ALA A 198 -24.18 -17.78 -6.32
CA ALA A 198 -25.64 -17.85 -6.27
C ALA A 198 -26.29 -16.49 -6.56
N ALA A 199 -25.61 -15.38 -6.24
CA ALA A 199 -26.03 -14.01 -6.58
C ALA A 199 -25.70 -13.60 -8.03
N GLY A 200 -25.22 -14.53 -8.87
CA GLY A 200 -24.87 -14.27 -10.27
C GLY A 200 -23.43 -13.76 -10.46
N GLY A 201 -22.57 -13.89 -9.46
CA GLY A 201 -21.14 -13.60 -9.57
C GLY A 201 -20.45 -14.44 -10.65
N TYR A 202 -19.37 -13.89 -11.22
CA TYR A 202 -18.58 -14.48 -12.32
C TYR A 202 -19.33 -14.67 -13.65
N ALA A 203 -20.52 -14.10 -13.80
CA ALA A 203 -21.25 -14.14 -15.07
C ALA A 203 -20.54 -13.36 -16.19
N LEU A 204 -19.84 -12.27 -15.86
CA LEU A 204 -19.14 -11.44 -16.86
C LEU A 204 -17.91 -12.16 -17.46
N PRO A 205 -16.97 -12.72 -16.67
CA PRO A 205 -15.92 -13.58 -17.19
C PRO A 205 -16.43 -14.75 -18.03
N ARG A 206 -17.60 -15.32 -17.68
CA ARG A 206 -18.20 -16.41 -18.46
C ARG A 206 -18.72 -15.93 -19.82
N ALA A 207 -19.43 -14.81 -19.85
CA ALA A 207 -19.94 -14.22 -21.09
C ALA A 207 -18.79 -13.85 -22.05
N LEU A 208 -17.66 -13.35 -21.52
CA LEU A 208 -16.45 -13.10 -22.30
C LEU A 208 -15.86 -14.38 -22.90
N ALA A 209 -15.73 -15.43 -22.09
CA ALA A 209 -15.19 -16.71 -22.53
C ALA A 209 -16.07 -17.40 -23.60
N LEU A 210 -17.39 -17.19 -23.55
CA LEU A 210 -18.35 -17.68 -24.56
C LEU A 210 -18.43 -16.79 -25.82
N GLY A 211 -17.76 -15.63 -25.83
CA GLY A 211 -17.84 -14.66 -26.93
C GLY A 211 -19.16 -13.89 -27.01
N GLU A 212 -19.96 -13.92 -25.95
CA GLU A 212 -21.21 -13.15 -25.82
C GLU A 212 -20.95 -11.65 -25.56
N ARG A 213 -19.75 -11.34 -25.07
CA ARG A 213 -19.21 -9.99 -24.94
C ARG A 213 -17.84 -9.93 -25.59
N ASP A 214 -17.54 -8.81 -26.23
CA ASP A 214 -16.23 -8.59 -26.83
C ASP A 214 -15.36 -7.63 -25.99
N ALA A 215 -14.04 -7.72 -26.19
CA ALA A 215 -13.06 -6.97 -25.44
C ALA A 215 -13.08 -5.45 -25.73
N GLU A 216 -13.42 -5.02 -26.95
CA GLU A 216 -13.53 -3.58 -27.25
C GLU A 216 -14.79 -2.97 -26.61
N GLY A 217 -15.89 -3.69 -26.55
CA GLY A 217 -17.10 -3.29 -25.84
C GLY A 217 -16.84 -3.09 -24.35
N VAL A 218 -16.05 -3.97 -23.72
CA VAL A 218 -15.64 -3.77 -22.32
C VAL A 218 -14.76 -2.53 -22.15
N ILE A 219 -13.70 -2.39 -22.95
CA ILE A 219 -12.80 -1.24 -22.85
C ILE A 219 -13.58 0.06 -23.11
N GLY A 220 -14.41 0.10 -24.16
CA GLY A 220 -15.26 1.23 -24.51
C GLY A 220 -16.24 1.60 -23.42
N ALA A 221 -16.83 0.62 -22.72
CA ALA A 221 -17.68 0.88 -21.56
C ALA A 221 -16.90 1.52 -20.40
N LEU A 222 -15.70 1.02 -20.08
CA LEU A 222 -14.86 1.61 -19.02
C LEU A 222 -14.43 3.06 -19.36
N GLU A 223 -14.16 3.34 -20.63
CA GLU A 223 -13.85 4.69 -21.11
C GLU A 223 -15.06 5.62 -21.09
N HIS A 224 -16.22 5.13 -21.54
CA HIS A 224 -17.47 5.89 -21.50
C HIS A 224 -17.90 6.22 -20.06
N ALA A 225 -17.72 5.26 -19.14
CA ALA A 225 -17.96 5.46 -17.72
C ALA A 225 -17.01 6.51 -17.10
N GLY A 226 -15.93 6.87 -17.79
CA GLY A 226 -14.91 7.76 -17.25
C GLY A 226 -14.17 7.15 -16.06
N LEU A 227 -14.07 5.81 -15.98
CA LEU A 227 -13.38 5.15 -14.88
C LEU A 227 -11.89 5.54 -14.90
N ARG A 228 -11.40 6.03 -13.77
CA ARG A 228 -10.00 6.40 -13.53
C ARG A 228 -9.38 5.44 -12.52
N GLY A 229 -8.06 5.33 -12.51
CA GLY A 229 -7.32 4.57 -11.50
C GLY A 229 -7.50 5.18 -10.11
N LEU A 230 -8.12 4.41 -9.21
CA LEU A 230 -8.54 4.84 -7.87
C LEU A 230 -7.46 4.63 -6.80
N GLY A 231 -6.21 4.39 -7.20
CA GLY A 231 -5.04 4.33 -6.32
C GLY A 231 -4.37 5.68 -6.07
N GLY A 232 -4.75 6.73 -6.81
CA GLY A 232 -4.30 8.10 -6.54
C GLY A 232 -3.90 8.94 -7.76
N ALA A 233 -3.26 8.32 -8.76
CA ALA A 233 -2.80 9.03 -9.95
C ALA A 233 -3.94 9.40 -10.93
N GLY A 234 -5.08 8.71 -10.86
CA GLY A 234 -6.24 9.01 -11.69
C GLY A 234 -6.00 8.79 -13.20
N PHE A 235 -5.16 7.86 -13.64
CA PHE A 235 -5.04 7.58 -15.08
C PHE A 235 -6.32 6.88 -15.62
N PRO A 236 -6.83 7.20 -16.82
CA PRO A 236 -8.04 6.54 -17.35
C PRO A 236 -7.87 5.03 -17.51
N ALA A 237 -8.73 4.25 -16.85
CA ALA A 237 -8.56 2.79 -16.73
C ALA A 237 -8.68 2.07 -18.07
N GLY A 238 -9.72 2.35 -18.85
CA GLY A 238 -9.91 1.73 -20.17
C GLY A 238 -8.76 2.04 -21.14
N ARG A 239 -8.23 3.28 -21.10
CA ARG A 239 -7.03 3.63 -21.88
C ARG A 239 -5.80 2.81 -21.46
N LYS A 240 -5.60 2.59 -20.15
CA LYS A 240 -4.50 1.75 -19.62
C LYS A 240 -4.64 0.31 -20.15
N TRP A 241 -5.86 -0.23 -20.15
CA TRP A 241 -6.14 -1.58 -20.67
C TRP A 241 -5.83 -1.68 -22.16
N ARG A 242 -6.25 -0.70 -22.96
CA ARG A 242 -5.95 -0.67 -24.40
C ARG A 242 -4.45 -0.61 -24.68
N ILE A 243 -3.71 0.22 -23.95
CA ILE A 243 -2.25 0.35 -24.10
C ILE A 243 -1.58 -1.01 -23.84
N VAL A 244 -1.85 -1.65 -22.71
CA VAL A 244 -1.20 -2.92 -22.34
C VAL A 244 -1.58 -4.05 -23.32
N ARG A 245 -2.85 -4.10 -23.72
CA ARG A 245 -3.34 -5.07 -24.70
C ARG A 245 -2.66 -4.92 -26.06
N GLY A 246 -2.18 -3.73 -26.40
CA GLY A 246 -1.49 -3.43 -27.64
C GLY A 246 -0.05 -3.96 -27.73
N PHE A 247 0.58 -4.33 -26.61
CA PHE A 247 1.92 -4.92 -26.61
C PHE A 247 1.89 -6.43 -26.82
N ASP A 248 2.98 -7.02 -27.33
CA ASP A 248 3.09 -8.47 -27.50
C ASP A 248 3.17 -9.20 -26.14
N GLY A 249 2.56 -10.39 -26.06
CA GLY A 249 2.60 -11.23 -24.86
C GLY A 249 3.93 -11.96 -24.64
N PRO A 250 4.12 -12.63 -23.48
CA PRO A 250 3.16 -12.77 -22.37
C PRO A 250 2.96 -11.46 -21.60
N ARG A 251 1.76 -11.25 -21.05
CA ARG A 251 1.36 -10.05 -20.29
C ARG A 251 0.97 -10.42 -18.87
N PHE A 252 1.18 -9.50 -17.92
CA PHE A 252 0.87 -9.69 -16.51
C PHE A 252 -0.14 -8.68 -15.97
N LEU A 253 -0.87 -9.06 -14.93
CA LEU A 253 -1.65 -8.15 -14.09
C LEU A 253 -0.97 -8.03 -12.73
N ALA A 254 -0.73 -6.80 -12.27
CA ALA A 254 -0.35 -6.50 -10.90
C ALA A 254 -1.51 -5.79 -10.21
N VAL A 255 -2.05 -6.36 -9.14
CA VAL A 255 -3.10 -5.74 -8.33
C VAL A 255 -2.48 -5.14 -7.08
N ASN A 256 -2.64 -3.84 -6.91
CA ASN A 256 -2.10 -3.09 -5.78
C ASN A 256 -3.14 -3.00 -4.65
N ILE A 257 -2.84 -3.67 -3.54
CA ILE A 257 -3.55 -3.61 -2.25
C ILE A 257 -2.55 -3.29 -1.13
N ASP A 258 -1.53 -2.47 -1.42
CA ASP A 258 -0.61 -1.98 -0.39
C ASP A 258 -1.27 -0.93 0.51
N GLU A 259 -2.24 -0.17 -0.03
CA GLU A 259 -3.07 0.82 0.69
C GLU A 259 -2.33 1.59 1.80
N GLY A 260 -1.10 2.02 1.52
CA GLY A 260 -0.20 2.58 2.53
C GLY A 260 -0.49 4.03 2.91
N GLU A 261 -1.20 4.78 2.05
CA GLU A 261 -1.47 6.21 2.23
C GLU A 261 -2.24 6.49 3.53
N PRO A 262 -1.67 7.26 4.49
CA PRO A 262 -2.33 7.57 5.75
C PRO A 262 -3.74 8.15 5.57
N GLY A 263 -4.73 7.52 6.21
CA GLY A 263 -6.14 7.88 6.07
C GLY A 263 -6.91 7.01 5.07
N THR A 264 -6.24 6.18 4.27
CA THR A 264 -6.90 5.27 3.30
C THR A 264 -7.20 3.91 3.93
N PHE A 265 -8.42 3.41 3.72
CA PHE A 265 -8.87 2.10 4.22
C PHE A 265 -10.09 1.55 3.42
N LYS A 266 -10.32 2.07 2.21
CA LYS A 266 -11.43 1.70 1.33
C LYS A 266 -11.24 0.32 0.69
N ASP A 267 -10.01 -0.03 0.31
CA ASP A 267 -9.68 -1.31 -0.28
C ASP A 267 -9.83 -2.40 0.79
N ARG A 268 -9.30 -2.17 2.01
CA ARG A 268 -9.58 -3.04 3.16
C ARG A 268 -11.07 -3.21 3.41
N HIS A 269 -11.82 -2.12 3.45
CA HIS A 269 -13.26 -2.15 3.73
C HIS A 269 -14.01 -3.08 2.77
N TYR A 270 -13.72 -2.99 1.47
CA TYR A 270 -14.34 -3.86 0.48
C TYR A 270 -13.81 -5.29 0.54
N LEU A 271 -12.49 -5.47 0.71
CA LEU A 271 -11.86 -6.80 0.77
C LEU A 271 -12.35 -7.63 1.96
N GLU A 272 -12.55 -6.99 3.12
CA GLU A 272 -13.12 -7.62 4.32
C GLU A 272 -14.62 -8.01 4.17
N ARG A 273 -15.28 -7.70 3.04
CA ARG A 273 -16.72 -7.93 2.83
C ARG A 273 -17.01 -8.73 1.56
N ASP A 274 -16.49 -8.29 0.41
CA ASP A 274 -16.75 -8.88 -0.90
C ASP A 274 -15.43 -9.07 -1.68
N PRO A 275 -14.58 -10.04 -1.27
CA PRO A 275 -13.32 -10.32 -1.95
C PRO A 275 -13.52 -10.81 -3.39
N HIS A 276 -14.67 -11.42 -3.70
CA HIS A 276 -14.93 -11.95 -5.03
C HIS A 276 -15.24 -10.86 -6.06
N ARG A 277 -15.72 -9.69 -5.64
CA ARG A 277 -16.01 -8.57 -6.55
C ARG A 277 -14.81 -8.12 -7.37
N PHE A 278 -13.69 -7.82 -6.70
CA PHE A 278 -12.49 -7.36 -7.41
C PHE A 278 -11.81 -8.53 -8.14
N LEU A 279 -11.89 -9.76 -7.61
CA LEU A 279 -11.39 -10.96 -8.30
C LEU A 279 -12.13 -11.17 -9.63
N GLU A 280 -13.45 -10.99 -9.67
CA GLU A 280 -14.21 -11.00 -10.92
C GLU A 280 -13.73 -9.92 -11.88
N GLY A 281 -13.51 -8.70 -11.40
CA GLY A 281 -12.89 -7.61 -12.18
C GLY A 281 -11.50 -7.96 -12.71
N ALA A 282 -10.68 -8.64 -11.92
CA ALA A 282 -9.36 -9.12 -12.33
C ALA A 282 -9.43 -10.19 -13.42
N LEU A 283 -10.40 -11.11 -13.35
CA LEU A 283 -10.63 -12.11 -14.41
C LEU A 283 -11.14 -11.46 -15.70
N VAL A 284 -12.01 -10.44 -15.61
CA VAL A 284 -12.43 -9.63 -16.77
C VAL A 284 -11.22 -8.94 -17.39
N ALA A 285 -10.39 -8.28 -16.58
CA ALA A 285 -9.16 -7.64 -17.05
C ALA A 285 -8.23 -8.66 -17.74
N ALA A 286 -8.09 -9.84 -17.16
CA ALA A 286 -7.21 -10.88 -17.69
C ALA A 286 -7.67 -11.38 -19.06
N GLN A 287 -8.96 -11.63 -19.26
CA GLN A 287 -9.50 -12.05 -20.55
C GLN A 287 -9.44 -10.93 -21.61
N VAL A 288 -9.80 -9.69 -21.23
CA VAL A 288 -9.85 -8.55 -22.15
C VAL A 288 -8.45 -8.16 -22.64
N VAL A 289 -7.46 -8.17 -21.73
CA VAL A 289 -6.09 -7.76 -22.04
C VAL A 289 -5.22 -8.94 -22.49
N GLY A 290 -5.64 -10.19 -22.28
CA GLY A 290 -4.87 -11.39 -22.62
C GLY A 290 -3.70 -11.59 -21.67
N ILE A 291 -4.02 -11.76 -20.38
CA ILE A 291 -3.08 -11.92 -19.27
C ILE A 291 -3.15 -13.36 -18.75
N ASP A 292 -2.00 -14.00 -18.65
CA ASP A 292 -1.88 -15.39 -18.21
C ASP A 292 -1.57 -15.53 -16.71
N THR A 293 -0.98 -14.48 -16.10
CA THR A 293 -0.61 -14.48 -14.68
C THR A 293 -1.00 -13.16 -14.01
N VAL A 294 -1.61 -13.29 -12.83
CA VAL A 294 -2.03 -12.21 -11.94
C VAL A 294 -1.21 -12.27 -10.66
N TYR A 295 -0.58 -11.16 -10.30
CA TYR A 295 0.07 -10.95 -9.01
C TYR A 295 -0.78 -9.99 -8.19
N ILE A 296 -1.22 -10.40 -7.01
CA ILE A 296 -1.94 -9.55 -6.06
C ILE A 296 -0.98 -9.22 -4.93
N TYR A 297 -0.61 -7.95 -4.78
CA TYR A 297 0.27 -7.48 -3.73
C TYR A 297 -0.56 -6.91 -2.58
N LEU A 298 -0.45 -7.53 -1.40
CA LEU A 298 -1.20 -7.14 -0.21
C LEU A 298 -0.22 -6.76 0.90
N ARG A 299 -0.41 -5.58 1.49
CA ARG A 299 0.40 -5.12 2.62
C ARG A 299 0.38 -6.09 3.80
N ASP A 300 1.41 -6.04 4.64
CA ASP A 300 1.51 -6.96 5.78
C ASP A 300 0.52 -6.64 6.91
N GLU A 301 0.19 -5.36 7.07
CA GLU A 301 -0.66 -4.83 8.13
C GLU A 301 -2.11 -5.32 8.05
N TYR A 302 -2.48 -6.03 6.97
CA TYR A 302 -3.80 -6.62 6.76
C TYR A 302 -3.80 -8.17 6.87
N PRO A 303 -3.46 -8.75 8.03
CA PRO A 303 -3.45 -10.19 8.21
C PRO A 303 -4.83 -10.82 8.04
N GLU A 304 -5.90 -10.14 8.46
CA GLU A 304 -7.27 -10.65 8.28
C GLU A 304 -7.66 -10.68 6.79
N CYS A 305 -7.33 -9.63 6.04
CA CYS A 305 -7.54 -9.61 4.58
C CYS A 305 -6.73 -10.70 3.87
N ARG A 306 -5.50 -10.95 4.32
CA ARG A 306 -4.64 -11.99 3.75
C ARG A 306 -5.28 -13.37 3.93
N ALA A 307 -5.83 -13.65 5.11
CA ALA A 307 -6.55 -14.90 5.37
C ALA A 307 -7.80 -15.03 4.48
N ILE A 308 -8.64 -13.97 4.42
CA ILE A 308 -9.85 -13.93 3.57
C ILE A 308 -9.48 -14.15 2.10
N LEU A 309 -8.49 -13.42 1.60
CA LEU A 309 -8.10 -13.48 0.19
C LEU A 309 -7.44 -14.81 -0.17
N THR A 310 -6.64 -15.40 0.73
CA THR A 310 -6.07 -16.73 0.55
C THR A 310 -7.19 -17.76 0.38
N GLN A 311 -8.23 -17.71 1.24
CA GLN A 311 -9.37 -18.61 1.13
C GLN A 311 -10.18 -18.35 -0.15
N ALA A 312 -10.49 -17.09 -0.47
CA ALA A 312 -11.25 -16.74 -1.67
C ALA A 312 -10.55 -17.18 -2.97
N ILE A 313 -9.22 -17.06 -3.04
CA ILE A 313 -8.42 -17.57 -4.16
C ILE A 313 -8.47 -19.11 -4.18
N ALA A 314 -8.30 -19.77 -3.03
CA ALA A 314 -8.34 -21.22 -2.95
C ALA A 314 -9.69 -21.79 -3.41
N ASP A 315 -10.80 -21.19 -2.98
CA ASP A 315 -12.17 -21.58 -3.38
C ASP A 315 -12.36 -21.41 -4.89
N LEU A 316 -11.95 -20.25 -5.44
CA LEU A 316 -12.03 -19.96 -6.87
C LEU A 316 -11.20 -20.95 -7.72
N MET A 317 -10.02 -21.36 -7.24
CA MET A 317 -9.16 -22.32 -7.93
C MET A 317 -9.68 -23.75 -7.81
N ALA A 318 -10.29 -24.11 -6.68
CA ALA A 318 -10.80 -25.45 -6.43
C ALA A 318 -12.08 -25.75 -7.23
N GLU A 319 -12.96 -24.76 -7.38
CA GLU A 319 -14.21 -24.89 -8.14
C GLU A 319 -14.38 -23.71 -9.11
N PRO A 320 -13.61 -23.66 -10.23
CA PRO A 320 -13.69 -22.56 -11.19
C PRO A 320 -15.11 -22.38 -11.76
N PRO A 321 -15.57 -21.14 -12.00
CA PRO A 321 -16.84 -20.91 -12.67
C PRO A 321 -16.85 -21.60 -14.05
N PRO A 322 -17.92 -22.34 -14.40
CA PRO A 322 -17.94 -23.13 -15.64
C PRO A 322 -17.64 -22.30 -16.88
N GLY A 323 -16.70 -22.78 -17.69
CA GLY A 323 -16.29 -22.14 -18.95
C GLY A 323 -15.41 -20.91 -18.80
N VAL A 324 -15.02 -20.51 -17.59
CA VAL A 324 -14.13 -19.36 -17.36
C VAL A 324 -12.67 -19.83 -17.33
N PRO A 325 -11.80 -19.37 -18.25
CA PRO A 325 -10.37 -19.64 -18.16
C PRO A 325 -9.79 -18.85 -16.98
N LEU A 326 -9.05 -19.55 -16.12
CA LEU A 326 -8.39 -18.92 -14.97
C LEU A 326 -6.92 -18.64 -15.28
N PRO A 327 -6.43 -17.42 -15.03
CA PRO A 327 -5.00 -17.15 -15.03
C PRO A 327 -4.35 -17.79 -13.80
N VAL A 328 -3.03 -17.90 -13.81
CA VAL A 328 -2.27 -18.23 -12.59
C VAL A 328 -2.36 -17.03 -11.64
N ILE A 329 -2.81 -17.24 -10.41
CA ILE A 329 -2.93 -16.17 -9.40
C ILE A 329 -1.89 -16.37 -8.30
N HIS A 330 -1.04 -15.38 -8.09
CA HIS A 330 -0.08 -15.30 -7.00
C HIS A 330 -0.49 -14.21 -6.00
N LEU A 331 -0.72 -14.58 -4.75
CA LEU A 331 -0.80 -13.62 -3.66
C LEU A 331 0.62 -13.36 -3.12
N ARG A 332 1.02 -12.10 -3.06
CA ARG A 332 2.32 -11.64 -2.55
C ARG A 332 2.10 -10.76 -1.33
N ARG A 333 2.86 -11.05 -0.28
CA ARG A 333 2.82 -10.33 0.99
C ARG A 333 3.87 -9.22 0.97
N GLY A 334 3.44 -7.98 1.17
CA GLY A 334 4.34 -6.86 1.43
C GLY A 334 4.94 -6.94 2.83
N ALA A 335 5.87 -6.06 3.16
CA ALA A 335 6.63 -6.12 4.43
C ALA A 335 6.76 -4.75 5.14
N GLY A 336 5.72 -3.90 4.99
CA GLY A 336 5.62 -2.61 5.67
C GLY A 336 6.51 -1.54 5.05
N ALA A 337 6.23 -1.13 3.81
CA ALA A 337 6.93 -0.02 3.16
C ALA A 337 5.94 0.76 2.30
N TYR A 338 5.58 1.99 2.70
CA TYR A 338 4.60 2.83 1.99
C TYR A 338 4.96 3.08 0.53
N ILE A 339 6.26 3.18 0.24
CA ILE A 339 6.74 3.38 -1.14
C ILE A 339 6.35 2.23 -2.07
N CYS A 340 6.10 1.01 -1.56
CA CYS A 340 5.60 -0.10 -2.36
C CYS A 340 4.16 0.09 -2.86
N GLY A 341 3.44 1.11 -2.40
CA GLY A 341 2.21 1.57 -3.04
C GLY A 341 2.45 2.24 -4.41
N GLU A 342 3.67 2.66 -4.72
CA GLU A 342 4.05 3.15 -6.05
C GLU A 342 4.18 1.98 -7.05
N GLU A 343 3.62 2.14 -8.25
CA GLU A 343 3.45 1.08 -9.26
C GLU A 343 4.74 0.29 -9.53
N SER A 344 5.88 0.95 -9.69
CA SER A 344 7.15 0.31 -10.03
C SER A 344 7.90 -0.23 -8.82
N ALA A 345 7.80 0.42 -7.66
CA ALA A 345 8.33 -0.09 -6.40
C ALA A 345 7.63 -1.38 -5.96
N MET A 346 6.30 -1.46 -6.15
CA MET A 346 5.53 -2.69 -5.93
C MET A 346 6.08 -3.85 -6.78
N ILE A 347 6.36 -3.57 -8.05
CA ILE A 347 6.91 -4.54 -9.00
C ILE A 347 8.29 -5.02 -8.55
N GLU A 348 9.18 -4.12 -8.12
CA GLU A 348 10.47 -4.50 -7.56
C GLU A 348 10.30 -5.40 -6.32
N SER A 349 9.33 -5.09 -5.45
CA SER A 349 9.00 -5.91 -4.29
C SER A 349 8.53 -7.31 -4.69
N ILE A 350 7.58 -7.41 -5.64
CA ILE A 350 7.12 -8.70 -6.19
C ILE A 350 8.29 -9.50 -6.77
N GLU A 351 9.26 -8.84 -7.41
CA GLU A 351 10.47 -9.46 -7.96
C GLU A 351 11.54 -9.82 -6.92
N GLY A 352 11.24 -9.68 -5.62
CA GLY A 352 12.17 -10.00 -4.53
C GLY A 352 13.32 -9.00 -4.39
N ARG A 353 13.08 -7.72 -4.70
CA ARG A 353 14.04 -6.63 -4.61
C ARG A 353 13.60 -5.61 -3.55
N ARG A 354 14.42 -4.59 -3.33
CA ARG A 354 14.05 -3.39 -2.56
C ARG A 354 12.97 -2.64 -3.35
N GLY A 355 11.95 -2.12 -2.68
CA GLY A 355 10.87 -1.36 -3.30
C GLY A 355 11.30 0.05 -3.74
N GLU A 356 12.32 0.14 -4.58
CA GLU A 356 12.81 1.41 -5.14
C GLU A 356 12.11 1.69 -6.48
N PRO A 357 11.47 2.85 -6.66
CA PRO A 357 10.85 3.19 -7.93
C PRO A 357 11.82 3.11 -9.12
N ARG A 358 11.35 2.55 -10.23
CA ARG A 358 12.11 2.47 -11.48
C ARG A 358 12.17 3.83 -12.16
N LEU A 359 13.32 4.14 -12.76
CA LEU A 359 13.45 5.28 -13.65
C LEU A 359 12.62 5.04 -14.92
N ARG A 360 11.84 6.04 -15.32
CA ARG A 360 11.02 6.01 -16.54
C ARG A 360 11.60 7.00 -17.56
N PRO A 361 11.63 6.67 -18.87
CA PRO A 361 11.24 5.40 -19.51
C PRO A 361 12.25 4.24 -19.32
N PRO A 362 11.86 2.95 -19.55
CA PRO A 362 10.56 2.49 -20.08
C PRO A 362 9.42 2.55 -19.05
N TYR A 363 8.18 2.63 -19.53
CA TYR A 363 6.99 2.61 -18.67
C TYR A 363 6.58 1.18 -18.31
N ILE A 364 5.94 1.01 -17.16
CA ILE A 364 5.48 -0.30 -16.65
C ILE A 364 4.52 -1.01 -17.60
N ALA A 365 3.67 -0.25 -18.31
CA ALA A 365 2.76 -0.81 -19.31
C ALA A 365 3.50 -1.59 -20.41
N GLU A 366 4.75 -1.23 -20.73
CA GLU A 366 5.61 -1.89 -21.70
C GLU A 366 6.58 -2.88 -21.04
N GLN A 367 7.26 -2.46 -19.96
CA GLN A 367 8.25 -3.25 -19.23
C GLN A 367 8.01 -3.15 -17.72
N GLY A 368 7.08 -3.98 -17.24
CA GLY A 368 6.74 -4.12 -15.82
C GLY A 368 7.34 -5.38 -15.19
N LEU A 369 6.49 -6.23 -14.63
CA LEU A 369 6.88 -7.48 -13.98
C LEU A 369 7.73 -8.34 -14.91
N PHE A 370 8.93 -8.70 -14.45
CA PHE A 370 9.89 -9.54 -15.16
C PHE A 370 10.24 -9.02 -16.56
N GLY A 371 10.19 -7.70 -16.75
CA GLY A 371 10.44 -7.04 -18.03
C GLY A 371 9.36 -7.28 -19.09
N ARG A 372 8.13 -7.63 -18.68
CA ARG A 372 7.00 -7.89 -19.58
C ARG A 372 5.92 -6.81 -19.48
N PRO A 373 5.10 -6.61 -20.52
CA PRO A 373 3.97 -5.70 -20.46
C PRO A 373 3.07 -6.04 -19.28
N THR A 374 2.84 -5.05 -18.42
CA THR A 374 2.11 -5.25 -17.16
C THR A 374 1.00 -4.24 -17.03
N LEU A 375 -0.22 -4.74 -16.82
CA LEU A 375 -1.34 -3.96 -16.38
C LEU A 375 -1.28 -3.87 -14.86
N GLU A 376 -0.99 -2.71 -14.30
CA GLU A 376 -1.20 -2.48 -12.87
C GLU A 376 -2.57 -1.83 -12.62
N GLN A 377 -3.25 -2.29 -11.58
CA GLN A 377 -4.51 -1.73 -11.11
C GLN A 377 -4.61 -1.72 -9.59
N ASN A 378 -5.16 -0.64 -9.04
CA ASN A 378 -5.66 -0.62 -7.67
C ASN A 378 -6.91 -1.51 -7.53
N PHE A 379 -7.07 -2.12 -6.35
CA PHE A 379 -8.23 -2.93 -5.96
C PHE A 379 -9.57 -2.32 -6.37
N GLU A 380 -9.86 -1.08 -5.96
CA GLU A 380 -11.18 -0.46 -6.18
C GLU A 380 -11.46 -0.23 -7.67
N THR A 381 -10.42 -0.01 -8.46
CA THR A 381 -10.58 0.14 -9.91
C THR A 381 -11.13 -1.14 -10.54
N LEU A 382 -10.66 -2.30 -10.08
CA LEU A 382 -11.19 -3.61 -10.52
C LEU A 382 -12.55 -3.92 -9.90
N TYR A 383 -12.81 -3.48 -8.67
CA TYR A 383 -14.09 -3.63 -7.98
C TYR A 383 -15.26 -3.05 -8.79
N TRP A 384 -15.09 -1.86 -9.38
CA TRP A 384 -16.14 -1.19 -10.15
C TRP A 384 -16.44 -1.80 -11.53
N VAL A 385 -15.55 -2.65 -12.06
CA VAL A 385 -15.69 -3.22 -13.41
C VAL A 385 -17.03 -3.94 -13.59
N ARG A 386 -17.44 -4.73 -12.60
CA ARG A 386 -18.70 -5.51 -12.66
C ARG A 386 -19.92 -4.60 -12.79
N ASP A 387 -20.05 -3.65 -11.87
CA ASP A 387 -21.23 -2.78 -11.82
C ASP A 387 -21.32 -1.88 -13.06
N ILE A 388 -20.20 -1.40 -13.59
CA ILE A 388 -20.18 -0.63 -14.86
C ILE A 388 -20.68 -1.48 -16.04
N LEU A 389 -20.24 -2.75 -16.14
CA LEU A 389 -20.60 -3.61 -17.26
C LEU A 389 -22.02 -4.21 -17.16
N GLU A 390 -22.55 -4.38 -15.96
CA GLU A 390 -23.91 -4.87 -15.71
C GLU A 390 -24.96 -3.76 -15.80
N ARG A 391 -24.69 -2.58 -15.21
CA ARG A 391 -25.65 -1.47 -15.13
C ARG A 391 -25.56 -0.49 -16.30
N GLY A 392 -24.51 -0.63 -17.12
CA GLY A 392 -24.21 0.27 -18.23
C GLY A 392 -23.29 1.41 -17.81
N PRO A 393 -22.42 1.89 -18.72
CA PRO A 393 -21.45 2.92 -18.39
C PRO A 393 -22.10 4.29 -18.12
N GLU A 394 -23.29 4.55 -18.67
CA GLU A 394 -24.08 5.76 -18.39
C GLU A 394 -24.54 5.81 -16.93
N TRP A 395 -24.78 4.65 -16.28
CA TRP A 395 -25.17 4.61 -14.87
C TRP A 395 -24.08 5.19 -13.98
N PHE A 396 -22.81 4.88 -14.27
CA PHE A 396 -21.67 5.38 -13.52
C PHE A 396 -21.38 6.84 -13.89
N ALA A 397 -21.29 7.16 -15.19
CA ALA A 397 -21.01 8.52 -15.66
C ALA A 397 -22.11 9.53 -15.30
N GLY A 398 -23.35 9.07 -15.14
CA GLY A 398 -24.49 9.88 -14.70
C GLY A 398 -24.49 10.21 -13.20
N GLN A 399 -23.63 9.57 -12.41
CA GLN A 399 -23.36 9.99 -11.03
C GLN A 399 -22.42 11.19 -11.01
N GLY A 400 -22.33 11.88 -9.87
CA GLY A 400 -21.39 12.98 -9.65
C GLY A 400 -22.09 14.28 -9.22
N ARG A 401 -21.31 15.25 -8.78
CA ARG A 401 -21.75 16.60 -8.40
C ARG A 401 -20.78 17.65 -8.92
N HIS A 402 -21.22 18.91 -8.96
CA HIS A 402 -20.36 20.05 -9.28
C HIS A 402 -19.57 19.90 -10.59
N GLY A 403 -20.22 19.34 -11.62
CA GLY A 403 -19.63 19.12 -12.95
C GLY A 403 -18.66 17.94 -13.03
N ARG A 404 -18.60 17.09 -12.00
CA ARG A 404 -17.80 15.86 -11.96
C ARG A 404 -18.68 14.65 -12.21
N GLN A 405 -18.06 13.53 -12.58
CA GLN A 405 -18.75 12.31 -13.01
C GLN A 405 -18.23 11.08 -12.26
N GLY A 406 -19.12 10.13 -11.99
CA GLY A 406 -18.79 8.87 -11.34
C GLY A 406 -19.02 8.82 -9.83
N LEU A 407 -18.70 7.68 -9.25
CA LEU A 407 -18.71 7.44 -7.81
C LEU A 407 -17.29 7.38 -7.26
N ARG A 408 -17.17 7.65 -5.96
CA ARG A 408 -15.94 7.52 -5.19
C ARG A 408 -16.23 6.93 -3.82
N SER A 409 -15.31 6.09 -3.37
CA SER A 409 -15.29 5.59 -2.00
C SER A 409 -14.33 6.46 -1.19
N PHE A 410 -14.86 7.37 -0.39
CA PHE A 410 -14.06 8.25 0.46
C PHE A 410 -13.74 7.57 1.78
N SER A 411 -12.46 7.43 2.11
CA SER A 411 -12.02 6.99 3.44
C SER A 411 -12.04 8.20 4.38
N VAL A 412 -13.10 8.38 5.17
CA VAL A 412 -13.25 9.54 6.05
C VAL A 412 -12.86 9.21 7.49
N SER A 413 -11.93 9.98 8.07
CA SER A 413 -11.49 9.84 9.46
C SER A 413 -11.21 11.19 10.13
N GLY A 414 -10.74 11.18 11.39
CA GLY A 414 -10.51 12.39 12.17
C GLY A 414 -11.77 12.82 12.94
N ARG A 415 -12.03 14.13 13.01
CA ARG A 415 -13.06 14.74 13.88
C ARG A 415 -14.48 14.74 13.29
N VAL A 416 -14.92 13.60 12.73
CA VAL A 416 -16.30 13.41 12.25
C VAL A 416 -17.09 12.50 13.19
N ARG A 417 -18.42 12.61 13.19
CA ARG A 417 -19.27 11.78 14.05
C ARG A 417 -19.22 10.31 13.65
N GLU A 418 -19.34 10.01 12.36
CA GLU A 418 -19.33 8.65 11.84
C GLU A 418 -18.18 8.44 10.84
N PRO A 419 -16.94 8.19 11.31
CA PRO A 419 -15.84 7.87 10.42
C PRO A 419 -16.07 6.53 9.71
N GLY A 420 -15.49 6.36 8.53
CA GLY A 420 -15.63 5.15 7.73
C GLY A 420 -15.57 5.42 6.23
N VAL A 421 -15.82 4.37 5.45
CA VAL A 421 -15.87 4.47 3.99
C VAL A 421 -17.23 4.99 3.59
N LYS A 422 -17.24 6.10 2.85
CA LYS A 422 -18.45 6.75 2.36
C LYS A 422 -18.49 6.67 0.84
N LEU A 423 -19.43 5.89 0.31
CA LEU A 423 -19.71 5.89 -1.12
C LEU A 423 -20.52 7.15 -1.45
N ALA A 424 -19.91 8.05 -2.22
CA ALA A 424 -20.52 9.32 -2.57
C ALA A 424 -20.23 9.71 -4.03
N PRO A 425 -21.00 10.65 -4.61
CA PRO A 425 -20.73 11.17 -5.94
C PRO A 425 -19.34 11.81 -6.03
N ALA A 426 -18.61 11.57 -7.13
CA ALA A 426 -17.41 12.32 -7.42
C ALA A 426 -17.73 13.82 -7.48
N GLY A 427 -16.84 14.66 -6.95
CA GLY A 427 -17.04 16.11 -6.90
C GLY A 427 -17.90 16.62 -5.75
N ILE A 428 -18.42 15.75 -4.87
CA ILE A 428 -19.02 16.17 -3.60
C ILE A 428 -18.06 17.10 -2.84
N THR A 429 -18.58 18.09 -2.11
CA THR A 429 -17.72 18.96 -1.28
C THR A 429 -17.43 18.31 0.07
N LEU A 430 -16.46 18.83 0.82
CA LEU A 430 -16.22 18.33 2.18
C LEU A 430 -17.45 18.55 3.08
N ARG A 431 -18.10 19.71 3.00
CA ARG A 431 -19.30 19.99 3.82
C ARG A 431 -20.41 18.99 3.53
N GLU A 432 -20.72 18.79 2.25
CA GLU A 432 -21.71 17.80 1.81
C GLU A 432 -21.33 16.39 2.30
N LEU A 433 -20.06 16.00 2.16
CA LEU A 433 -19.58 14.68 2.60
C LEU A 433 -19.74 14.49 4.13
N VAL A 434 -19.38 15.49 4.92
CA VAL A 434 -19.47 15.42 6.39
C VAL A 434 -20.94 15.46 6.85
N ASP A 435 -21.73 16.37 6.31
CA ASP A 435 -23.12 16.57 6.73
C ASP A 435 -24.04 15.43 6.27
N GLU A 436 -23.91 14.97 5.03
CA GLU A 436 -24.80 13.97 4.43
C GLU A 436 -24.38 12.52 4.74
N HIS A 437 -23.07 12.24 4.85
CA HIS A 437 -22.56 10.87 4.97
C HIS A 437 -21.89 10.54 6.31
N CYS A 438 -21.47 11.55 7.09
CA CYS A 438 -20.79 11.34 8.37
C CYS A 438 -21.63 11.75 9.58
N GLY A 439 -22.85 12.25 9.37
CA GLY A 439 -23.72 12.74 10.44
C GLY A 439 -23.23 14.02 11.10
N GLY A 440 -22.37 14.79 10.42
CA GLY A 440 -21.74 16.01 10.92
C GLY A 440 -20.39 15.79 11.60
N MET A 441 -19.87 16.87 12.19
CA MET A 441 -18.66 16.86 13.01
C MET A 441 -18.86 16.04 14.29
N ALA A 442 -17.76 15.54 14.87
CA ALA A 442 -17.79 14.94 16.20
C ALA A 442 -18.32 15.95 17.26
N GLU A 443 -18.92 15.43 18.34
CA GLU A 443 -19.56 16.30 19.35
C GLU A 443 -18.57 17.30 19.97
N GLY A 444 -18.96 18.57 20.03
CA GLY A 444 -18.10 19.66 20.53
C GLY A 444 -17.02 20.13 19.55
N HIS A 445 -16.90 19.52 18.38
CA HIS A 445 -15.93 19.91 17.35
C HIS A 445 -16.56 20.80 16.27
N THR A 446 -15.78 21.77 15.80
CA THR A 446 -16.08 22.66 14.68
C THR A 446 -14.97 22.51 13.66
N LEU A 447 -15.33 22.43 12.37
CA LEU A 447 -14.38 22.24 11.28
C LEU A 447 -13.34 23.37 11.26
N TYR A 448 -12.07 22.99 11.22
CA TYR A 448 -10.93 23.92 11.14
C TYR A 448 -10.12 23.74 9.86
N ALA A 449 -9.78 22.49 9.55
CA ALA A 449 -9.00 22.12 8.38
C ALA A 449 -9.31 20.69 7.96
N TYR A 450 -8.82 20.27 6.80
CA TYR A 450 -8.94 18.90 6.34
C TYR A 450 -7.83 18.55 5.36
N LEU A 451 -7.50 17.26 5.30
CA LEU A 451 -6.70 16.68 4.23
C LEU A 451 -7.67 16.09 3.21
N PRO A 452 -7.63 16.49 1.93
CA PRO A 452 -8.52 15.93 0.92
C PRO A 452 -8.06 14.57 0.36
N GLY A 453 -6.76 14.22 0.50
CA GLY A 453 -6.18 13.06 -0.16
C GLY A 453 -5.07 12.38 0.63
N GLY A 454 -5.24 12.25 1.94
CA GLY A 454 -4.26 11.65 2.85
C GLY A 454 -3.07 12.56 3.14
N ALA A 455 -1.97 11.98 3.63
CA ALA A 455 -0.74 12.72 3.94
C ALA A 455 -0.16 13.42 2.71
N SER A 456 -0.25 12.80 1.53
CA SER A 456 0.30 13.36 0.29
C SER A 456 -0.57 14.47 -0.34
N GLY A 457 -1.86 14.52 0.00
CA GLY A 457 -2.84 15.43 -0.60
C GLY A 457 -2.76 16.90 -0.14
N GLY A 458 -1.99 17.24 0.90
CA GLY A 458 -1.91 18.59 1.47
C GLY A 458 -3.02 18.91 2.49
N ILE A 459 -3.12 20.17 2.95
CA ILE A 459 -4.03 20.60 4.03
C ILE A 459 -4.80 21.84 3.62
N LEU A 460 -6.13 21.79 3.66
CA LEU A 460 -7.01 22.90 3.29
C LEU A 460 -7.78 23.43 4.51
N PRO A 461 -7.98 24.76 4.62
CA PRO A 461 -8.77 25.36 5.70
C PRO A 461 -10.27 25.18 5.50
N ALA A 462 -11.05 25.27 6.58
CA ALA A 462 -12.51 25.18 6.58
C ALA A 462 -13.21 26.13 5.58
N ARG A 463 -12.60 27.28 5.27
CA ARG A 463 -13.10 28.24 4.28
C ARG A 463 -13.06 27.73 2.84
N LEU A 464 -12.31 26.65 2.57
CA LEU A 464 -12.24 25.98 1.26
C LEU A 464 -13.01 24.65 1.23
N ALA A 465 -13.81 24.33 2.25
CA ALA A 465 -14.56 23.07 2.34
C ALA A 465 -15.67 22.89 1.30
N ASP A 466 -15.98 23.92 0.50
CA ASP A 466 -16.93 23.87 -0.61
C ASP A 466 -16.27 23.53 -1.96
N LEU A 467 -14.96 23.26 -1.97
CA LEU A 467 -14.28 22.79 -3.18
C LEU A 467 -14.74 21.38 -3.56
N PRO A 468 -15.02 21.11 -4.85
CA PRO A 468 -15.35 19.76 -5.31
C PRO A 468 -14.20 18.78 -5.07
N LEU A 469 -14.49 17.64 -4.43
CA LEU A 469 -13.52 16.58 -4.17
C LEU A 469 -13.48 15.58 -5.34
N ASP A 470 -12.55 15.77 -6.28
CA ASP A 470 -12.27 14.82 -7.36
C ASP A 470 -10.87 15.08 -7.95
N PHE A 471 -10.46 14.26 -8.91
CA PHE A 471 -9.24 14.50 -9.66
C PHE A 471 -9.28 15.83 -10.41
N ASP A 472 -8.15 16.52 -10.48
CA ASP A 472 -7.97 17.75 -11.28
C ASP A 472 -8.72 18.99 -10.76
N THR A 473 -9.23 18.96 -9.52
CA THR A 473 -9.94 20.10 -8.91
C THR A 473 -9.15 20.84 -7.84
N LEU A 474 -8.18 20.19 -7.20
CA LEU A 474 -7.50 20.72 -6.00
C LEU A 474 -6.08 21.24 -6.25
N GLN A 475 -5.49 20.93 -7.40
CA GLN A 475 -4.12 21.33 -7.76
C GLN A 475 -3.90 22.85 -7.73
N PRO A 476 -4.86 23.71 -8.17
CA PRO A 476 -4.72 25.16 -8.02
C PRO A 476 -4.59 25.64 -6.57
N HIS A 477 -4.95 24.79 -5.61
CA HIS A 477 -4.90 25.07 -4.17
C HIS A 477 -3.69 24.41 -3.48
N GLY A 478 -2.75 23.82 -4.24
CA GLY A 478 -1.59 23.11 -3.68
C GLY A 478 -1.90 21.70 -3.16
N CYS A 479 -3.05 21.15 -3.53
CA CYS A 479 -3.56 19.87 -3.02
C CYS A 479 -3.95 18.92 -4.15
N PHE A 480 -4.21 17.67 -3.81
CA PHE A 480 -4.84 16.70 -4.73
C PHE A 480 -5.67 15.67 -3.95
N ILE A 481 -6.61 15.01 -4.65
CA ILE A 481 -7.55 14.07 -4.03
C ILE A 481 -6.93 12.70 -3.71
N GLY A 482 -5.94 12.27 -4.49
CA GLY A 482 -5.20 11.03 -4.26
C GLY A 482 -6.13 9.83 -4.18
N SER A 483 -5.94 9.01 -3.13
CA SER A 483 -6.74 7.83 -2.83
C SER A 483 -8.14 8.15 -2.26
N ALA A 484 -8.56 9.42 -2.24
CA ALA A 484 -9.78 9.91 -1.61
C ALA A 484 -9.82 9.66 -0.07
N ALA A 485 -8.65 9.68 0.57
CA ALA A 485 -8.52 9.70 2.01
C ALA A 485 -8.77 11.11 2.58
N VAL A 486 -9.87 11.27 3.31
CA VAL A 486 -10.26 12.55 3.92
C VAL A 486 -10.03 12.49 5.43
N ILE A 487 -9.12 13.32 5.94
CA ILE A 487 -8.87 13.44 7.39
C ILE A 487 -9.34 14.81 7.86
N VAL A 488 -10.33 14.84 8.74
CA VAL A 488 -10.97 16.07 9.21
C VAL A 488 -10.33 16.55 10.52
N LEU A 489 -9.95 17.83 10.55
CA LEU A 489 -9.40 18.53 11.71
C LEU A 489 -10.39 19.53 12.27
N SER A 490 -10.34 19.74 13.58
CA SER A 490 -11.21 20.64 14.31
C SER A 490 -10.43 21.79 14.96
N GLN A 491 -11.15 22.70 15.60
CA GLN A 491 -10.58 23.81 16.38
C GLN A 491 -9.69 23.38 17.56
N ALA A 492 -9.73 22.09 17.92
CA ALA A 492 -8.85 21.51 18.94
C ALA A 492 -7.49 21.03 18.38
N ASP A 493 -7.31 21.06 17.05
CA ASP A 493 -6.16 20.54 16.34
C ASP A 493 -5.41 21.68 15.64
N ARG A 494 -4.15 21.45 15.25
CA ARG A 494 -3.30 22.45 14.59
C ARG A 494 -2.82 21.95 13.23
N ALA A 495 -2.96 22.77 12.19
CA ALA A 495 -2.55 22.38 10.84
C ALA A 495 -1.04 22.14 10.74
N ARG A 496 -0.25 22.90 11.52
CA ARG A 496 1.18 22.73 11.67
C ARG A 496 1.57 21.37 12.23
N ASP A 497 0.90 20.93 13.28
CA ASP A 497 1.24 19.67 13.96
C ASP A 497 0.89 18.48 13.05
N ALA A 498 -0.22 18.60 12.31
CA ALA A 498 -0.57 17.66 11.24
C ALA A 498 0.49 17.62 10.14
N ALA A 499 0.97 18.77 9.64
CA ALA A 499 2.02 18.82 8.62
C ALA A 499 3.34 18.21 9.12
N LEU A 500 3.72 18.45 10.38
CA LEU A 500 4.92 17.83 10.97
C LEU A 500 4.79 16.31 11.07
N ASN A 501 3.61 15.79 11.45
CA ASN A 501 3.34 14.34 11.45
C ASN A 501 3.56 13.73 10.06
N MET A 502 3.03 14.36 9.02
CA MET A 502 3.20 13.90 7.63
C MET A 502 4.65 13.98 7.17
N MET A 503 5.37 15.05 7.49
CA MET A 503 6.76 15.18 7.07
C MET A 503 7.67 14.15 7.74
N ARG A 504 7.42 13.81 9.02
CA ARG A 504 8.09 12.70 9.71
C ARG A 504 7.78 11.36 9.02
N PHE A 505 6.52 11.13 8.69
CA PHE A 505 6.12 9.96 7.90
C PHE A 505 6.86 9.88 6.55
N PHE A 506 6.95 10.96 5.77
CA PHE A 506 7.70 10.95 4.50
C PHE A 506 9.22 10.79 4.68
N ALA A 507 9.77 11.24 5.81
CA ALA A 507 11.17 11.01 6.15
C ALA A 507 11.45 9.53 6.40
N ASP A 508 10.58 8.87 7.15
CA ASP A 508 10.70 7.45 7.48
C ASP A 508 10.40 6.54 6.27
N GLU A 509 9.43 6.91 5.43
CA GLU A 509 8.98 6.09 4.29
C GLU A 509 9.71 6.37 2.97
N SER A 510 10.68 7.29 2.97
CA SER A 510 11.52 7.52 1.80
C SER A 510 12.37 6.27 1.51
N CYS A 511 12.27 5.70 0.30
CA CYS A 511 13.10 4.56 -0.14
C CYS A 511 14.62 4.82 -0.14
N GLY A 512 15.03 6.10 -0.05
CA GLY A 512 16.43 6.50 0.05
C GLY A 512 17.16 6.68 -1.29
N GLN A 513 16.50 6.39 -2.41
CA GLN A 513 17.13 6.36 -3.74
C GLN A 513 17.57 7.75 -4.25
N CYS A 514 16.74 8.78 -4.12
CA CYS A 514 17.05 10.13 -4.59
C CYS A 514 17.37 11.08 -3.43
N THR A 515 18.47 11.84 -3.59
CA THR A 515 18.91 12.85 -2.63
C THR A 515 17.83 13.87 -2.22
N PRO A 516 17.08 14.51 -3.17
CA PRO A 516 16.10 15.52 -2.79
C PRO A 516 15.03 14.98 -1.84
N CYS A 517 14.49 13.80 -2.11
CA CYS A 517 13.55 13.15 -1.20
C CYS A 517 14.23 12.72 0.11
N ARG A 518 15.26 11.88 0.04
CA ARG A 518 15.90 11.25 1.22
C ARG A 518 16.40 12.28 2.25
N VAL A 519 17.05 13.34 1.77
CA VAL A 519 17.66 14.36 2.63
C VAL A 519 16.67 15.50 2.88
N GLY A 520 15.86 15.86 1.88
CA GLY A 520 14.92 16.97 1.97
C GLY A 520 13.82 16.73 2.98
N THR A 521 13.19 15.54 3.00
CA THR A 521 12.14 15.22 3.98
C THR A 521 12.68 15.26 5.41
N ALA A 522 13.83 14.61 5.66
CA ALA A 522 14.48 14.60 6.97
C ALA A 522 14.87 16.02 7.43
N LYS A 523 15.40 16.85 6.53
CA LYS A 523 15.78 18.22 6.86
C LYS A 523 14.56 19.11 7.10
N ALA A 524 13.52 18.96 6.30
CA ALA A 524 12.27 19.69 6.46
C ALA A 524 11.60 19.34 7.79
N ALA A 525 11.52 18.04 8.15
CA ALA A 525 10.99 17.60 9.44
C ALA A 525 11.71 18.31 10.61
N GLN A 526 13.05 18.34 10.58
CA GLN A 526 13.85 19.02 11.60
C GLN A 526 13.56 20.53 11.68
N LEU A 527 13.44 21.21 10.53
CA LEU A 527 13.14 22.65 10.50
C LEU A 527 11.73 22.96 11.02
N MET A 528 10.76 22.08 10.75
CA MET A 528 9.37 22.25 11.14
C MET A 528 9.13 22.10 12.66
N GLU A 529 10.07 21.51 13.41
CA GLU A 529 10.04 21.42 14.87
C GLU A 529 10.22 22.78 15.54
N ALA A 530 10.88 23.74 14.88
CA ALA A 530 11.14 25.06 15.44
C ALA A 530 9.86 25.90 15.59
N GLY A 531 9.67 26.56 16.74
CA GLY A 531 8.46 27.35 17.06
C GLY A 531 8.03 28.38 15.99
N GLN A 532 8.96 28.86 15.16
CA GLN A 532 8.69 29.61 13.94
C GLN A 532 9.40 28.90 12.78
N TRP A 533 8.73 28.81 11.63
CA TRP A 533 9.30 28.13 10.47
C TRP A 533 10.20 29.06 9.66
N ASP A 534 11.34 28.53 9.23
CA ASP A 534 12.18 29.19 8.24
C ASP A 534 11.54 29.02 6.85
N HIS A 535 10.69 29.99 6.47
CA HIS A 535 9.94 29.94 5.23
C HIS A 535 10.82 29.82 3.99
N ALA A 536 11.95 30.55 3.95
CA ALA A 536 12.83 30.57 2.79
C ALA A 536 13.53 29.21 2.61
N SER A 537 14.08 28.65 3.69
CA SER A 537 14.74 27.34 3.63
C SER A 537 13.76 26.21 3.31
N LEU A 538 12.54 26.26 3.87
CA LEU A 538 11.52 25.25 3.60
C LEU A 538 11.01 25.30 2.15
N GLU A 539 10.84 26.50 1.57
CA GLU A 539 10.41 26.62 0.17
C GLU A 539 11.53 26.21 -0.82
N ASP A 540 12.79 26.48 -0.48
CA ASP A 540 13.93 25.99 -1.26
C ASP A 540 13.97 24.45 -1.29
N LEU A 541 13.82 23.82 -0.12
CA LEU A 541 13.68 22.36 -0.02
C LEU A 541 12.45 21.85 -0.79
N ALA A 542 11.31 22.51 -0.64
CA ALA A 542 10.06 22.13 -1.30
C ALA A 542 10.21 22.14 -2.83
N THR A 543 10.86 23.17 -3.38
CA THR A 543 11.10 23.29 -4.82
C THR A 543 12.00 22.17 -5.32
N VAL A 544 13.12 21.92 -4.65
CA VAL A 544 14.08 20.87 -5.05
C VAL A 544 13.45 19.47 -4.94
N MET A 545 12.65 19.22 -3.90
CA MET A 545 11.91 17.98 -3.74
C MET A 545 10.89 17.75 -4.86
N GLN A 546 10.12 18.78 -5.21
CA GLN A 546 9.13 18.69 -6.28
C GLN A 546 9.77 18.45 -7.65
N ASP A 547 10.84 19.18 -7.97
CA ASP A 547 11.38 19.20 -9.33
C ASP A 547 12.35 18.03 -9.63
N ALA A 548 13.04 17.52 -8.59
CA ALA A 548 14.13 16.56 -8.77
C ALA A 548 13.88 15.17 -8.16
N SER A 549 12.72 14.91 -7.56
CA SER A 549 12.37 13.57 -7.06
C SER A 549 11.94 12.62 -8.18
N ILE A 550 12.39 11.36 -8.09
CA ILE A 550 12.11 10.31 -9.08
C ILE A 550 10.64 9.91 -9.14
N CYS A 551 9.95 9.93 -7.99
CA CYS A 551 8.61 9.41 -7.82
C CYS A 551 7.68 10.40 -7.07
N GLY A 552 6.39 10.06 -7.05
CA GLY A 552 5.34 10.89 -6.46
C GLY A 552 5.52 11.19 -4.97
N LEU A 553 6.15 10.31 -4.18
CA LEU A 553 6.37 10.54 -2.75
C LEU A 553 7.17 11.82 -2.52
N GLY A 554 8.36 11.91 -3.11
CA GLY A 554 9.22 13.08 -2.96
C GLY A 554 8.62 14.34 -3.60
N GLN A 555 7.82 14.17 -4.66
CA GLN A 555 7.14 15.28 -5.34
C GLN A 555 5.97 15.85 -4.52
N ALA A 556 5.25 15.02 -3.77
CA ALA A 556 4.07 15.41 -2.99
C ALA A 556 4.41 15.74 -1.52
N ALA A 557 5.51 15.24 -0.99
CA ALA A 557 5.93 15.50 0.39
C ALA A 557 5.97 16.99 0.78
N PRO A 558 6.27 17.96 -0.12
CA PRO A 558 6.20 19.38 0.22
C PRO A 558 4.79 19.98 0.35
N ASN A 559 3.73 19.28 -0.06
CA ASN A 559 2.37 19.83 -0.07
C ASN A 559 1.91 20.30 1.32
N PRO A 560 2.11 19.55 2.42
CA PRO A 560 1.73 20.02 3.76
C PRO A 560 2.47 21.28 4.20
N ILE A 561 3.76 21.43 3.82
CA ILE A 561 4.55 22.63 4.12
C ILE A 561 3.91 23.85 3.47
N ARG A 562 3.74 23.80 2.15
CA ARG A 562 3.22 24.93 1.37
C ARG A 562 1.80 25.29 1.77
N CYS A 563 0.96 24.29 2.01
CA CYS A 563 -0.40 24.49 2.50
C CYS A 563 -0.43 25.23 3.84
N VAL A 564 0.39 24.82 4.81
CA VAL A 564 0.45 25.48 6.12
C VAL A 564 0.96 26.92 5.98
N GLN A 565 2.04 27.13 5.22
CA GLN A 565 2.58 28.47 4.99
C GLN A 565 1.58 29.41 4.29
N GLN A 566 0.76 28.88 3.37
CA GLN A 566 -0.21 29.65 2.59
C GLN A 566 -1.51 29.92 3.36
N TYR A 567 -2.03 28.93 4.07
CA TYR A 567 -3.39 28.96 4.60
C TYR A 567 -3.48 29.11 6.12
N PHE A 568 -2.38 28.83 6.83
CA PHE A 568 -2.28 28.93 8.29
C PHE A 568 -0.97 29.63 8.72
N PRO A 569 -0.58 30.76 8.08
CA PRO A 569 0.69 31.43 8.36
C PRO A 569 0.86 31.79 9.84
N GLU A 570 -0.23 32.10 10.54
CA GLU A 570 -0.25 32.42 11.97
C GLU A 570 0.24 31.27 12.87
N GLU A 571 0.12 30.01 12.44
CA GLU A 571 0.60 28.86 13.21
C GLU A 571 2.13 28.69 13.16
N VAL A 572 2.78 29.33 12.18
CA VAL A 572 4.19 29.12 11.83
C VAL A 572 5.04 30.39 11.85
N GLY A 573 4.48 31.50 12.35
CA GLY A 573 5.20 32.78 12.56
C GLY A 573 4.97 33.83 11.48
N GLY A 574 4.09 33.57 10.52
CA GLY A 574 3.61 34.54 9.53
C GLY A 574 2.46 35.40 10.04
N GLN A 575 2.08 36.41 9.25
CA GLN A 575 0.85 37.19 9.51
C GLN A 575 -0.36 36.48 8.87
N PRO A 576 -1.53 36.48 9.55
CA PRO A 576 -2.75 35.80 9.10
C PRO A 576 -3.33 36.31 7.77
#